data_AF-A0A7J4I487-F1
#
_entry.id   AF-A0A7J4I487-F1
#
_cell.length_a   1.000
_cell.length_b   1.000
_cell.length_c   1.000
_cell.angle_alpha   90.00
_cell.angle_beta   90.00
_cell.angle_gamma   90.00
#
_symmetry.space_group_name_H-M   'P 1'
#
loop_
_entity.id
_entity.type
_entity.pdbx_description
1 polymer ?
#
loop_
_entity_poly.entity_id
_entity_poly.type
_entity_poly.pdbx_seq_one_letter_code
_entity_poly.pdbx_strand_id
1 'polypeptide(L)'
;MKCTCGKVAVYFRVNEGRHYCASCLTRQIERNFTRTVSKENMIKKGDKVAVGVSGGKDSMVLLHLMNKLRKKVPIKIFAITIDEGIKGYRNKSMVVVTDLTKTLEIEHHVFSFKGEIGASLDELKESKFCTKCGVFRRYLLNKKSRELGASKLAVGHNLDD
;
A
#
# COMPACT_ATOMS: atom_id res chain seq x y z
N MET A 1 5.92 31.12 -8.55
CA MET A 1 7.16 30.33 -8.68
C MET A 1 6.96 29.22 -9.73
N LYS A 2 7.98 28.87 -10.52
CA LYS A 2 7.86 27.94 -11.66
C LYS A 2 8.58 26.61 -11.39
N CYS A 3 8.03 25.52 -11.90
CA CYS A 3 8.72 24.25 -12.03
C CYS A 3 9.85 24.36 -13.05
N THR A 4 10.86 23.49 -12.98
CA THR A 4 11.92 23.36 -13.99
C THR A 4 11.40 23.17 -15.42
N CYS A 5 10.20 22.61 -15.60
CA CYS A 5 9.56 22.46 -16.91
C CYS A 5 8.76 23.71 -17.37
N GLY A 6 8.89 24.85 -16.67
CA GLY A 6 8.20 26.11 -16.97
C GLY A 6 6.77 26.25 -16.46
N LYS A 7 6.10 25.14 -16.08
CA LYS A 7 4.72 25.15 -15.56
C LYS A 7 4.65 25.72 -14.13
N VAL A 8 3.45 26.15 -13.73
CA VAL A 8 3.18 26.63 -12.36
C VAL A 8 3.48 25.51 -11.36
N ALA A 9 4.28 25.84 -10.34
CA ALA A 9 4.63 24.91 -9.29
C ALA A 9 3.47 24.76 -8.29
N VAL A 10 3.26 23.54 -7.80
CA VAL A 10 2.28 23.21 -6.76
C VAL A 10 2.94 22.73 -5.46
N TYR A 11 4.25 22.42 -5.52
CA TYR A 11 5.00 21.91 -4.38
C TYR A 11 6.44 22.42 -4.42
N PHE A 12 6.97 22.82 -3.26
CA PHE A 12 8.39 23.09 -3.07
C PHE A 12 8.98 21.98 -2.20
N ARG A 13 9.97 21.29 -2.73
CA ARG A 13 10.65 20.22 -2.03
C ARG A 13 11.89 20.76 -1.34
N VAL A 14 11.82 20.89 -0.02
CA VAL A 14 12.84 21.54 0.82
C VAL A 14 14.21 20.88 0.69
N ASN A 15 14.29 19.56 0.83
CA ASN A 15 15.56 18.83 0.78
C ASN A 15 16.26 18.83 -0.60
N GLU A 16 15.54 19.20 -1.67
CA GLU A 16 16.11 19.32 -3.02
C GLU A 16 16.26 20.79 -3.46
N GLY A 17 15.70 21.75 -2.70
CA GLY A 17 15.65 23.17 -3.08
C GLY A 17 14.90 23.43 -4.38
N ARG A 18 13.89 22.62 -4.73
CA ARG A 18 13.26 22.61 -6.07
C ARG A 18 11.74 22.74 -6.05
N HIS A 19 11.23 23.47 -7.03
CA HIS A 19 9.80 23.58 -7.31
C HIS A 19 9.32 22.56 -8.32
N TYR A 20 8.18 21.93 -8.05
CA TYR A 20 7.54 20.93 -8.90
C TYR A 20 6.13 21.36 -9.27
N CYS A 21 5.79 21.29 -10.56
CA CYS A 21 4.39 21.22 -10.99
C CYS A 21 3.85 19.80 -10.74
N ALA A 22 2.53 19.64 -10.72
CA ALA A 22 1.89 18.36 -10.42
C ALA A 22 2.45 17.19 -11.27
N SER A 23 2.54 17.36 -12.59
CA SER A 23 3.04 16.29 -13.48
C SER A 23 4.52 15.94 -13.27
N CYS A 24 5.36 16.92 -12.94
CA CYS A 24 6.78 16.69 -12.65
C CYS A 24 6.96 16.03 -11.28
N LEU A 25 6.16 16.40 -10.29
CA LEU A 25 6.17 15.77 -8.97
C LEU A 25 5.80 14.28 -9.08
N THR A 26 4.68 13.97 -9.74
CA THR A 26 4.22 12.58 -9.94
C THR A 26 5.28 11.75 -10.65
N ARG A 27 5.86 12.27 -11.74
CA ARG A 27 6.94 11.59 -12.48
C ARG A 27 8.17 11.37 -11.59
N GLN A 28 8.51 12.33 -10.75
CA GLN A 28 9.65 12.19 -9.84
C GLN A 28 9.40 11.12 -8.78
N ILE A 29 8.19 11.04 -8.21
CA ILE A 29 7.80 10.01 -7.26
C ILE A 29 7.88 8.61 -7.91
N GLU A 30 7.32 8.45 -9.10
CA GLU A 30 7.37 7.17 -9.84
C GLU A 30 8.80 6.73 -10.16
N ARG A 31 9.66 7.69 -10.55
CA ARG A 31 11.08 7.43 -10.81
C ARG A 31 11.80 7.01 -9.54
N ASN A 32 11.58 7.71 -8.43
CA ASN A 32 12.19 7.37 -7.14
C ASN A 32 11.75 5.97 -6.70
N PHE A 33 10.46 5.65 -6.80
CA PHE A 33 9.92 4.33 -6.49
C PHE A 33 10.59 3.23 -7.32
N THR A 34 10.60 3.38 -8.66
CA THR A 34 11.20 2.38 -9.55
C THR A 34 12.71 2.23 -9.30
N ARG A 35 13.41 3.34 -9.03
CA ARG A 35 14.83 3.34 -8.70
C ARG A 35 15.10 2.58 -7.40
N THR A 36 14.32 2.80 -6.34
CA THR A 36 14.49 2.09 -5.07
C THR A 36 14.22 0.60 -5.24
N VAL A 37 13.12 0.22 -5.89
CA VAL A 37 12.79 -1.20 -6.14
C VAL A 37 13.92 -1.92 -6.89
N SER A 38 14.48 -1.27 -7.91
CA SER A 38 15.58 -1.84 -8.69
C SER A 38 16.90 -1.87 -7.92
N LYS A 39 17.27 -0.76 -7.26
CA LYS A 39 18.55 -0.62 -6.53
C LYS A 39 18.66 -1.64 -5.41
N GLU A 40 17.57 -1.85 -4.68
CA GLU A 40 17.51 -2.77 -3.54
C GLU A 40 17.08 -4.19 -3.94
N ASN A 41 16.97 -4.49 -5.24
CA ASN A 41 16.58 -5.81 -5.77
C ASN A 41 15.29 -6.38 -5.12
N MET A 42 14.32 -5.51 -4.82
CA MET A 42 13.13 -5.88 -4.03
C MET A 42 12.19 -6.82 -4.78
N ILE A 43 12.09 -6.65 -6.10
CA ILE A 43 11.14 -7.35 -6.98
C ILE A 43 11.91 -7.92 -8.18
N LYS A 44 11.62 -9.17 -8.53
CA LYS A 44 12.20 -9.89 -9.67
C LYS A 44 11.11 -10.32 -10.66
N LYS A 45 11.53 -10.60 -11.90
CA LYS A 45 10.66 -11.20 -12.92
C LYS A 45 10.04 -12.50 -12.39
N GLY A 46 8.73 -12.65 -12.61
CA GLY A 46 7.97 -13.82 -12.17
C GLY A 46 7.43 -13.72 -10.73
N ASP A 47 7.78 -12.69 -9.97
CA ASP A 47 7.23 -12.52 -8.62
C ASP A 47 5.71 -12.38 -8.62
N LYS A 48 5.06 -12.99 -7.63
CA LYS A 48 3.67 -12.74 -7.26
C LYS A 48 3.68 -11.92 -5.97
N VAL A 49 3.30 -10.65 -6.06
CA VAL A 49 3.42 -9.68 -4.96
C VAL A 49 2.07 -9.41 -4.34
N ALA A 50 1.91 -9.74 -3.05
CA ALA A 50 0.80 -9.27 -2.24
C ALA A 50 1.05 -7.81 -1.83
N VAL A 51 0.06 -6.94 -1.97
CA VAL A 51 0.13 -5.55 -1.51
C VAL A 51 -0.83 -5.36 -0.34
N GLY A 52 -0.32 -5.00 0.83
CA GLY A 52 -1.16 -4.69 1.99
C GLY A 52 -1.82 -3.32 1.84
N VAL A 53 -3.15 -3.27 1.79
CA VAL A 53 -3.93 -2.05 1.57
C VAL A 53 -4.89 -1.79 2.72
N SER A 54 -4.69 -0.67 3.42
CA SER A 54 -5.53 -0.23 4.54
C SER A 54 -6.58 0.82 4.15
N GLY A 55 -6.44 1.41 2.96
CA GLY A 55 -7.22 2.56 2.49
C GLY A 55 -6.63 3.91 2.89
N GLY A 56 -5.54 3.92 3.66
CA GLY A 56 -4.74 5.12 3.90
C GLY A 56 -3.92 5.52 2.67
N LYS A 57 -3.61 6.82 2.56
CA LYS A 57 -2.91 7.42 1.42
C LYS A 57 -1.67 6.64 0.98
N ASP A 58 -0.84 6.18 1.92
CA ASP A 58 0.44 5.53 1.64
C ASP A 58 0.24 4.16 0.98
N SER A 59 -0.65 3.35 1.54
CA SER A 59 -0.98 2.04 0.98
C SER A 59 -1.68 2.12 -0.39
N MET A 60 -2.48 3.17 -0.60
CA MET A 60 -3.17 3.43 -1.87
C MET A 60 -2.21 3.91 -2.95
N VAL A 61 -1.28 4.81 -2.60
CA VAL A 61 -0.19 5.25 -3.48
C VAL A 61 0.71 4.07 -3.84
N LEU A 62 1.07 3.22 -2.86
CA LEU A 62 1.85 2.01 -3.13
C LEU A 62 1.14 1.08 -4.12
N LEU A 63 -0.16 0.81 -3.94
CA LEU A 63 -0.94 -0.02 -4.86
C LEU A 63 -0.92 0.56 -6.28
N HIS A 64 -1.08 1.88 -6.41
CA HIS A 64 -1.01 2.57 -7.69
C HIS A 64 0.37 2.46 -8.37
N LEU A 65 1.45 2.61 -7.59
CA LEU A 65 2.83 2.49 -8.08
C LEU A 65 3.16 1.05 -8.48
N MET A 66 2.72 0.06 -7.69
CA MET A 66 2.85 -1.36 -8.01
C MET A 66 2.09 -1.73 -9.28
N ASN A 67 0.89 -1.17 -9.49
CA ASN A 67 0.12 -1.34 -10.72
C ASN A 67 0.90 -0.81 -11.94
N LYS A 68 1.54 0.35 -11.81
CA LYS A 68 2.41 0.91 -12.86
C LYS A 68 3.64 0.05 -13.10
N LEU A 69 4.21 -0.54 -12.05
CA LEU A 69 5.36 -1.42 -12.15
C LEU A 69 5.03 -2.73 -12.87
N ARG A 70 3.90 -3.38 -12.58
CA ARG A 70 3.51 -4.64 -13.24
C ARG A 70 3.29 -4.51 -14.75
N LYS A 71 3.05 -3.28 -15.24
CA LYS A 71 2.97 -2.99 -16.68
C LYS A 71 4.34 -2.92 -17.36
N LYS A 72 5.42 -2.77 -16.59
CA LYS A 72 6.81 -2.64 -17.07
C LYS A 72 7.64 -3.89 -16.78
N VAL A 73 7.33 -4.59 -15.70
CA VAL A 73 8.03 -5.79 -15.24
C VAL A 73 7.01 -6.93 -15.17
N PRO A 74 7.31 -8.11 -15.74
CA PRO A 74 6.40 -9.25 -15.75
C PRO A 74 6.25 -9.85 -14.33
N ILE A 75 5.39 -9.23 -13.52
CA ILE A 75 4.99 -9.67 -12.17
C ILE A 75 3.47 -9.73 -12.08
N LYS A 76 2.99 -10.54 -11.13
CA LYS A 76 1.57 -10.58 -10.75
C LYS A 76 1.41 -9.82 -9.44
N ILE A 77 0.30 -9.09 -9.28
CA ILE A 77 -0.01 -8.40 -8.03
C ILE A 77 -1.45 -8.68 -7.63
N PHE A 78 -1.70 -8.71 -6.32
CA PHE A 78 -3.03 -8.72 -5.73
C PHE A 78 -3.02 -7.93 -4.42
N ALA A 79 -4.16 -7.40 -4.02
CA ALA A 79 -4.33 -6.60 -2.81
C ALA A 79 -4.86 -7.46 -1.66
N ILE A 80 -4.34 -7.23 -0.45
CA ILE A 80 -4.86 -7.80 0.79
C ILE A 80 -5.26 -6.68 1.74
N THR A 81 -6.49 -6.75 2.25
CA THR A 81 -6.97 -5.88 3.33
C THR A 81 -7.38 -6.73 4.53
N ILE A 82 -6.90 -6.35 5.73
CA ILE A 82 -7.18 -7.08 6.97
C ILE A 82 -8.17 -6.29 7.83
N ASP A 83 -9.44 -6.63 7.85
CA ASP A 83 -10.46 -6.02 8.71
C ASP A 83 -10.27 -6.39 10.19
N GLU A 84 -9.89 -5.40 11.00
CA GLU A 84 -9.69 -5.61 12.43
C GLU A 84 -11.03 -5.69 13.21
N GLY A 85 -12.16 -5.41 12.56
CA GLY A 85 -13.50 -5.49 13.15
C GLY A 85 -13.89 -4.30 14.01
N ILE A 86 -13.24 -3.14 13.84
CA ILE A 86 -13.57 -1.91 14.56
C ILE A 86 -14.82 -1.28 13.94
N LYS A 87 -15.93 -1.26 14.69
CA LYS A 87 -17.22 -0.77 14.20
C LYS A 87 -17.12 0.69 13.72
N GLY A 88 -17.55 0.94 12.48
CA GLY A 88 -17.64 2.29 11.90
C GLY A 88 -16.33 2.90 11.39
N TYR A 89 -15.18 2.29 11.66
CA TYR A 89 -13.87 2.82 11.23
C TYR A 89 -13.56 2.53 9.76
N ARG A 90 -13.96 1.35 9.27
CA ARG A 90 -13.54 0.82 7.95
C ARG A 90 -14.50 1.06 6.79
N ASN A 91 -15.73 1.47 7.05
CA ASN A 91 -16.74 1.54 6.00
C ASN A 91 -16.31 2.49 4.85
N LYS A 92 -15.71 3.63 5.19
CA LYS A 92 -15.21 4.57 4.18
C LYS A 92 -13.93 4.06 3.50
N SER A 93 -12.96 3.54 4.25
CA SER A 93 -11.70 3.07 3.66
C SER A 93 -11.89 1.86 2.76
N MET A 94 -12.76 0.92 3.13
CA MET A 94 -13.09 -0.26 2.33
C MET A 94 -13.69 0.08 0.97
N VAL A 95 -14.58 1.08 0.91
CA VAL A 95 -15.15 1.56 -0.36
C VAL A 95 -14.05 2.08 -1.26
N VAL A 96 -13.19 2.98 -0.75
CA VAL A 96 -12.11 3.57 -1.56
C VAL A 96 -11.11 2.49 -2.03
N VAL A 97 -10.77 1.51 -1.19
CA VAL A 97 -9.90 0.40 -1.60
C VAL A 97 -10.55 -0.43 -2.70
N THR A 98 -11.82 -0.79 -2.52
CA THR A 98 -12.58 -1.61 -3.49
C THR A 98 -12.72 -0.90 -4.83
N ASP A 99 -12.99 0.41 -4.81
CA ASP A 99 -13.11 1.20 -6.03
C ASP A 99 -11.77 1.28 -6.78
N LEU A 100 -10.67 1.48 -6.05
CA LEU A 100 -9.34 1.51 -6.64
C LEU A 100 -8.95 0.15 -7.22
N THR A 101 -9.15 -0.95 -6.48
CA THR A 101 -8.78 -2.29 -6.96
C THR A 101 -9.61 -2.69 -8.19
N LYS A 102 -10.90 -2.36 -8.22
CA LYS A 102 -11.75 -2.52 -9.42
C LYS A 102 -11.25 -1.68 -10.59
N THR A 103 -11.01 -0.39 -10.39
CA THR A 103 -10.53 0.54 -11.43
C THR A 103 -9.20 0.09 -12.01
N LEU A 104 -8.32 -0.47 -11.18
CA LEU A 104 -7.01 -0.94 -11.60
C LEU A 104 -7.01 -2.39 -12.08
N GLU A 105 -8.13 -3.12 -12.01
CA GLU A 105 -8.22 -4.56 -12.33
C GLU A 105 -7.17 -5.36 -11.55
N ILE A 106 -7.24 -5.23 -10.22
CA ILE A 106 -6.39 -5.95 -9.27
C ILE A 106 -7.29 -6.79 -8.38
N GLU A 107 -6.99 -8.09 -8.32
CA GLU A 107 -7.66 -9.01 -7.39
C GLU A 107 -7.50 -8.51 -5.95
N HIS A 108 -8.60 -8.46 -5.20
CA HIS A 108 -8.63 -7.92 -3.85
C HIS A 108 -9.23 -8.92 -2.89
N HIS A 109 -8.43 -9.32 -1.89
CA HIS A 109 -8.86 -10.21 -0.82
C HIS A 109 -9.03 -9.46 0.48
N VAL A 110 -10.12 -9.75 1.18
CA VAL A 110 -10.42 -9.18 2.49
C VAL A 110 -10.50 -10.30 3.50
N PHE A 111 -9.72 -10.19 4.57
CA PHE A 111 -9.74 -11.13 5.68
C PHE A 111 -10.05 -10.38 6.97
N SER A 112 -10.67 -11.01 7.96
CA SER A 112 -11.01 -10.35 9.21
C SER A 112 -10.34 -11.03 10.40
N PHE A 113 -10.09 -10.26 11.47
CA PHE A 113 -9.61 -10.83 12.74
C PHE A 113 -10.59 -11.87 13.28
N LYS A 114 -11.90 -11.59 13.19
CA LYS A 114 -12.94 -12.52 13.61
C LYS A 114 -12.88 -13.85 12.87
N GLY A 115 -12.67 -13.83 11.55
CA GLY A 115 -12.59 -15.04 10.73
C GLY A 115 -11.30 -15.84 10.93
N GLU A 116 -10.19 -15.18 11.26
CA GLU A 116 -8.86 -15.81 11.29
C GLU A 116 -8.31 -16.11 12.69
N ILE A 117 -8.74 -15.34 13.69
CA ILE A 117 -8.27 -15.39 15.08
C ILE A 117 -9.41 -15.80 16.02
N GLY A 118 -10.66 -15.78 15.54
CA GLY A 118 -11.85 -16.14 16.34
C GLY A 118 -12.37 -15.02 17.23
N ALA A 119 -11.71 -13.85 17.23
CA ALA A 119 -12.12 -12.67 17.98
C ALA A 119 -11.82 -11.39 17.19
N SER A 120 -12.71 -10.41 17.27
CA SER A 120 -12.48 -9.03 16.81
C SER A 120 -11.69 -8.23 17.85
N LEU A 121 -11.12 -7.08 17.45
CA LEU A 121 -10.50 -6.19 18.43
C LEU A 121 -11.50 -5.70 19.49
N ASP A 122 -12.74 -5.41 19.12
CA ASP A 122 -13.75 -4.92 20.07
C ASP A 122 -14.10 -5.96 21.16
N GLU A 123 -14.00 -7.26 20.83
CA GLU A 123 -14.26 -8.38 21.75
C GLU A 123 -13.10 -8.61 22.74
N LEU A 124 -11.87 -8.21 22.42
CA LEU A 124 -10.65 -8.51 23.19
C LEU A 124 -10.36 -7.54 24.37
N LYS A 125 -11.32 -6.69 24.77
CA LYS A 125 -11.37 -5.70 25.89
C LYS A 125 -10.15 -5.67 26.86
N GLU A 126 -8.95 -5.30 26.40
CA GLU A 126 -7.74 -5.21 27.23
C GLU A 126 -6.87 -3.99 26.89
N SER A 127 -6.20 -3.43 27.91
CA SER A 127 -5.44 -2.16 27.89
C SER A 127 -4.21 -2.08 26.95
N LYS A 128 -3.98 -3.03 26.03
CA LYS A 128 -2.82 -3.10 25.10
C LYS A 128 -3.21 -3.30 23.63
N PHE A 129 -4.32 -2.71 23.20
CA PHE A 129 -4.91 -2.93 21.87
C PHE A 129 -4.01 -2.58 20.66
N CYS A 130 -3.32 -1.43 20.66
CA CYS A 130 -2.52 -1.01 19.51
C CYS A 130 -1.32 -1.96 19.26
N THR A 131 -0.67 -2.42 20.33
CA THR A 131 0.44 -3.37 20.25
C THR A 131 -0.03 -4.71 19.67
N LYS A 132 -1.16 -5.24 20.17
CA LYS A 132 -1.73 -6.51 19.67
C LYS A 132 -2.25 -6.38 18.23
N CYS A 133 -2.92 -5.28 17.89
CA CYS A 133 -3.43 -5.01 16.55
C CYS A 133 -2.31 -5.02 15.50
N GLY A 134 -1.20 -4.32 15.76
CA GLY A 134 -0.05 -4.29 14.84
C GLY A 134 0.55 -5.68 14.60
N VAL A 135 0.71 -6.47 15.68
CA VAL A 135 1.23 -7.84 15.60
C VAL A 135 0.30 -8.75 14.80
N PHE A 136 -1.00 -8.77 15.14
CA PHE A 136 -1.97 -9.62 14.44
C PHE A 136 -2.14 -9.24 12.97
N ARG A 137 -2.13 -7.94 12.65
CA ARG A 137 -2.22 -7.48 11.27
C ARG A 137 -1.01 -7.92 10.45
N ARG A 138 0.21 -7.78 10.98
CA ARG A 138 1.43 -8.25 10.31
C ARG A 138 1.43 -9.77 10.15
N TYR A 139 1.01 -10.49 11.20
CA TYR A 139 0.86 -11.94 11.16
C TYR A 139 -0.10 -12.38 10.04
N LEU A 140 -1.31 -11.82 10.01
CA LEU A 140 -2.32 -12.17 9.01
C LEU A 140 -1.90 -11.78 7.59
N LEU A 141 -1.31 -10.59 7.39
CA LEU A 141 -0.77 -10.23 6.09
C LEU A 141 0.26 -11.24 5.59
N ASN A 142 1.21 -11.66 6.45
CA ASN A 142 2.20 -12.66 6.07
C ASN A 142 1.57 -14.05 5.82
N LYS A 143 0.69 -14.52 6.71
CA LYS A 143 -0.03 -15.80 6.58
C LYS A 143 -0.81 -15.85 5.25
N LYS A 144 -1.65 -14.85 4.99
CA LYS A 144 -2.51 -14.79 3.80
C LYS A 144 -1.75 -14.57 2.51
N SER A 145 -0.66 -13.80 2.55
CA SER A 145 0.23 -13.68 1.39
C SER A 145 0.79 -15.06 0.99
N ARG A 146 1.23 -15.85 1.95
CA ARG A 146 1.76 -17.20 1.71
C ARG A 146 0.70 -18.18 1.23
N GLU A 147 -0.47 -18.20 1.85
CA GLU A 147 -1.61 -19.05 1.44
C GLU A 147 -2.05 -18.77 -0.01
N LEU A 148 -2.02 -17.50 -0.42
CA LEU A 148 -2.33 -17.08 -1.79
C LEU A 148 -1.14 -17.21 -2.76
N GLY A 149 -0.02 -17.80 -2.32
CA GLY A 149 1.16 -18.08 -3.15
C GLY A 149 1.98 -16.85 -3.53
N ALA A 150 1.95 -15.77 -2.75
CA ALA A 150 2.82 -14.63 -2.96
C ALA A 150 4.28 -14.96 -2.61
N SER A 151 5.21 -14.57 -3.47
CA SER A 151 6.64 -14.61 -3.20
C SER A 151 7.12 -13.40 -2.39
N LYS A 152 6.34 -12.30 -2.40
CA LYS A 152 6.67 -11.02 -1.75
C LYS A 152 5.43 -10.37 -1.14
N LEU A 153 5.63 -9.62 -0.06
CA LEU A 153 4.63 -8.75 0.55
C LEU A 153 5.15 -7.29 0.53
N ALA A 154 4.40 -6.40 -0.11
CA ALA A 154 4.68 -4.96 -0.14
C ALA A 154 3.77 -4.23 0.86
N VAL A 155 4.37 -3.35 1.67
CA VAL A 155 3.68 -2.52 2.68
C VAL A 155 4.03 -1.05 2.51
N GLY A 156 3.06 -0.16 2.71
CA GLY A 156 3.19 1.27 2.44
C GLY A 156 3.81 2.07 3.57
N HIS A 157 4.95 1.65 4.12
CA HIS A 157 5.73 2.50 5.04
C HIS A 157 6.49 3.55 4.22
N ASN A 158 6.47 4.80 4.66
CA ASN A 158 7.18 5.92 4.06
C ASN A 158 8.44 6.28 4.89
N LEU A 159 9.04 7.45 4.64
CA LEU A 159 10.29 7.86 5.30
C LEU A 159 10.10 8.25 6.78
N ASP A 160 8.92 8.73 7.14
CA ASP A 160 8.60 9.22 8.48
C ASP A 160 8.16 8.09 9.43
N ASP A 161 7.75 6.94 8.88
CA ASP A 161 7.34 5.74 9.63
C ASP A 161 8.55 4.96 10.21
#